data_AF-D8PGB6-F1
#
_entry.id   AF-D8PGB6-F1
#
_cell.length_a   1.000
_cell.length_b   1.000
_cell.length_c   1.000
_cell.angle_alpha   90.00
_cell.angle_beta   90.00
_cell.angle_gamma   90.00
#
_symmetry.space_group_name_H-M   'P 1'
#
loop_
_entity.id
_entity.type
_entity.pdbx_description
1 polymer ?
#
loop_
_entity_poly.entity_id
_entity_poly.type
_entity_poly.pdbx_seq_one_letter_code
_entity_poly.pdbx_strand_id
1 'polypeptide(L)'
;MTAAATPEKTPVEIKVRVSEKGFLDEKGRPYGAKRALQVPKDTMVKITFVFGEDMTSLAVGDTHQITIRAEDGWKQETGSVWVMNRESSVSFLAGEKSRTQYRAYCILDCIGMEHLTNLLIQVV
;
A
#
# COMPACT_ATOMS: atom_id res chain seq x y z
N MET A 1 18.07 -35.65 -6.03
CA MET A 1 16.76 -35.06 -6.39
C MET A 1 16.98 -33.57 -6.56
N THR A 2 17.04 -33.09 -7.79
CA THR A 2 17.33 -31.68 -8.09
C THR A 2 16.00 -30.93 -8.06
N ALA A 3 15.80 -30.08 -7.05
CA ALA A 3 14.66 -29.18 -7.02
C ALA A 3 14.76 -28.25 -8.23
N ALA A 4 13.77 -28.31 -9.12
CA ALA A 4 13.63 -27.33 -10.19
C ALA A 4 13.35 -25.98 -9.53
N ALA A 5 14.33 -25.08 -9.55
CA ALA A 5 14.13 -23.69 -9.18
C ALA A 5 13.08 -23.11 -10.15
N THR A 6 11.88 -22.89 -9.65
CA THR A 6 10.87 -22.10 -10.35
C THR A 6 11.52 -20.74 -10.63
N PRO A 7 11.43 -20.18 -11.85
CA PRO A 7 12.01 -18.86 -12.10
C PRO A 7 11.39 -17.87 -11.12
N GLU A 8 12.21 -17.31 -10.22
CA GLU A 8 11.76 -16.26 -9.31
C GLU A 8 11.27 -15.09 -10.15
N LYS A 9 9.97 -14.79 -10.04
CA LYS A 9 9.41 -13.58 -10.66
C LYS A 9 10.12 -12.38 -10.08
N THR A 10 10.57 -11.47 -10.96
CA THR A 10 11.27 -10.25 -10.54
C THR A 10 10.40 -9.48 -9.54
N PRO A 11 10.94 -9.12 -8.36
CA PRO A 11 10.22 -8.30 -7.40
C PRO A 11 9.72 -7.01 -8.03
N VAL A 12 8.51 -6.60 -7.68
CA VAL A 12 7.88 -5.37 -8.18
C VAL A 12 7.90 -4.33 -7.09
N GLU A 13 8.52 -3.18 -7.36
CA GLU A 13 8.46 -2.01 -6.51
C GLU A 13 7.42 -1.01 -7.04
N ILE A 14 6.55 -0.52 -6.17
CA ILE A 14 5.44 0.38 -6.52
C ILE A 14 5.45 1.56 -5.56
N LYS A 15 5.41 2.78 -6.10
CA LYS A 15 5.18 3.98 -5.31
C LYS A 15 3.71 4.38 -5.37
N VAL A 16 3.11 4.57 -4.20
CA VAL A 16 1.76 5.08 -4.04
C VAL A 16 1.86 6.43 -3.35
N ARG A 17 1.42 7.48 -4.03
CA ARG A 17 1.34 8.81 -3.43
C ARG A 17 0.12 8.88 -2.52
N VAL A 18 0.26 9.52 -1.38
CA VAL A 18 -0.81 9.74 -0.40
C VAL A 18 -1.03 11.24 -0.28
N SER A 19 -2.28 11.68 -0.36
CA SER A 19 -2.69 13.08 -0.17
C SER A 19 -4.09 13.13 0.42
N GLU A 20 -4.59 14.33 0.72
CA GLU A 20 -5.98 14.57 1.14
C GLU A 20 -7.02 14.03 0.13
N LYS A 21 -6.64 13.88 -1.15
CA LYS A 21 -7.50 13.31 -2.21
C LYS A 21 -7.56 11.79 -2.23
N GLY A 22 -6.77 11.11 -1.39
CA GLY A 22 -6.70 9.66 -1.35
C GLY A 22 -5.34 9.08 -1.73
N PHE A 23 -5.35 7.82 -2.18
CA PHE A 23 -4.19 7.14 -2.75
C PHE A 23 -4.10 7.41 -4.25
N LEU A 24 -2.92 7.78 -4.74
CA LEU A 24 -2.67 8.12 -6.14
C LEU A 24 -1.48 7.34 -6.69
N ASP A 25 -1.45 7.20 -8.02
CA ASP A 25 -0.27 6.72 -8.72
C ASP A 25 0.84 7.80 -8.78
N GLU A 26 1.99 7.44 -9.35
CA GLU A 26 3.11 8.37 -9.55
C GLU A 26 2.74 9.59 -10.41
N LYS A 27 1.77 9.44 -11.32
CA LYS A 27 1.27 10.51 -12.19
C LYS A 27 0.20 11.39 -11.51
N GLY A 28 -0.08 11.17 -10.23
CA GLY A 28 -1.08 11.92 -9.46
C GLY A 28 -2.53 11.57 -9.81
N ARG A 29 -2.79 10.43 -10.45
CA ARG A 29 -4.13 9.94 -10.74
C ARG A 29 -4.63 9.07 -9.58
N PRO A 30 -5.82 9.32 -9.03
CA PRO A 30 -6.32 8.58 -7.89
C PRO A 30 -6.59 7.11 -8.23
N TYR A 31 -6.35 6.24 -7.27
CA TYR A 31 -6.90 4.89 -7.22
C TYR A 31 -8.33 4.94 -6.65
N GLY A 32 -9.14 3.94 -6.98
CA GLY A 32 -10.51 3.84 -6.48
C GLY A 32 -11.20 2.58 -6.96
N ALA A 33 -12.51 2.47 -6.71
CA ALA A 33 -13.28 1.26 -7.02
C ALA A 33 -13.16 0.77 -8.47
N LYS A 34 -13.05 1.71 -9.44
CA LYS A 34 -12.92 1.40 -10.87
C LYS A 34 -11.47 1.29 -11.35
N ARG A 35 -10.51 1.62 -10.49
CA ARG A 35 -9.08 1.67 -10.81
C ARG A 35 -8.29 1.21 -9.59
N ALA A 36 -8.30 -0.10 -9.38
CA ALA A 36 -7.48 -0.76 -8.37
C ALA A 36 -6.00 -0.70 -8.76
N LEU A 37 -5.13 -0.76 -7.75
CA LEU A 37 -3.72 -1.07 -7.97
C LEU A 37 -3.61 -2.55 -8.38
N GLN A 38 -3.07 -2.85 -9.55
CA GLN A 38 -2.89 -4.22 -10.00
C GLN A 38 -1.47 -4.71 -9.65
N VAL A 39 -1.39 -5.91 -9.09
CA VAL A 39 -0.12 -6.55 -8.74
C VAL A 39 -0.07 -7.97 -9.32
N PRO A 40 1.06 -8.43 -9.87
CA PRO A 40 1.14 -9.75 -10.47
C PRO A 40 1.10 -10.85 -9.42
N LYS A 41 0.33 -11.91 -9.68
CA LYS A 41 0.28 -13.11 -8.84
C LYS A 41 1.67 -13.74 -8.65
N ASP A 42 1.90 -14.35 -7.49
CA ASP A 42 3.11 -15.10 -7.12
C ASP A 42 4.39 -14.24 -7.24
N THR A 43 4.27 -12.94 -6.98
CA THR A 43 5.36 -11.98 -7.09
C THR A 43 5.56 -11.25 -5.77
N MET A 44 6.82 -11.06 -5.39
CA MET A 44 7.16 -10.20 -4.26
C MET A 44 6.87 -8.75 -4.63
N VAL A 45 5.96 -8.12 -3.91
CA VAL A 45 5.58 -6.72 -4.12
C VAL A 45 6.09 -5.91 -2.94
N LYS A 46 6.75 -4.79 -3.23
CA LYS A 46 7.07 -3.75 -2.26
C LYS A 46 6.32 -2.49 -2.62
N ILE A 47 5.43 -2.05 -1.73
CA ILE A 47 4.68 -0.81 -1.88
C ILE A 47 5.30 0.23 -0.97
N THR A 48 5.72 1.35 -1.53
CA THR A 48 6.17 2.53 -0.80
C THR A 48 5.08 3.60 -0.85
N PHE A 49 4.50 3.92 0.30
CA PHE A 49 3.55 5.01 0.46
C PHE A 49 4.32 6.31 0.69
N VAL A 50 4.13 7.30 -0.18
CA VAL A 50 4.81 8.59 -0.15
C VAL A 50 3.78 9.68 0.14
N PHE A 51 3.85 10.29 1.30
CA PHE A 51 2.90 11.30 1.74
C PHE A 51 3.30 12.69 1.21
N GLY A 52 2.33 13.40 0.65
CA GLY A 52 2.52 14.74 0.09
C GLY A 52 2.95 15.76 1.14
N GLU A 53 3.84 16.67 0.77
CA GLU A 53 4.30 17.76 1.66
C GLU A 53 3.21 18.78 1.97
N ASP A 54 2.20 18.84 1.10
CA ASP A 54 1.02 19.69 1.19
C ASP A 54 -0.04 19.13 2.15
N MET A 55 0.17 17.94 2.70
CA MET A 55 -0.75 17.35 3.67
C MET A 55 -0.71 18.09 5.00
N THR A 56 -1.81 18.78 5.31
CA THR A 56 -2.00 19.42 6.62
C THR A 56 -1.96 18.42 7.78
N SER A 57 -2.33 17.16 7.52
CA SER A 57 -2.31 16.05 8.47
C SER A 57 -0.91 15.50 8.78
N LEU A 58 0.17 16.04 8.21
CA LEU A 58 1.55 15.74 8.62
C LEU A 58 2.09 16.81 9.59
N ALA A 59 1.20 17.52 10.28
CA ALA A 59 1.57 18.48 11.30
C ALA A 59 2.36 17.83 12.45
N VAL A 60 3.11 18.65 13.20
CA VAL A 60 3.88 18.19 14.35
C VAL A 60 2.94 17.58 15.39
N GLY A 61 3.02 16.26 15.57
CA GLY A 61 2.17 15.48 16.47
C GLY A 61 1.36 14.38 15.79
N ASP A 62 1.15 14.48 14.48
CA ASP A 62 0.38 13.50 13.72
C ASP A 62 1.28 12.36 13.23
N THR A 63 0.82 11.12 13.44
CA THR A 63 1.49 9.92 12.96
C THR A 63 0.52 9.13 12.09
N HIS A 64 1.00 8.65 10.95
CA HIS A 64 0.26 7.80 10.03
C HIS A 64 0.91 6.42 9.98
N GLN A 65 0.08 5.40 9.77
CA GLN A 65 0.56 4.05 9.55
C GLN A 65 -0.43 3.36 8.62
N ILE A 66 0.05 2.76 7.54
CA ILE A 66 -0.80 2.08 6.57
C ILE A 66 -0.85 0.59 6.90
N THR A 67 -2.05 0.04 7.06
CA THR A 67 -2.29 -1.40 7.04
C THR A 67 -2.63 -1.83 5.63
N ILE A 68 -2.04 -2.94 5.19
CA ILE A 68 -2.58 -3.77 4.11
C ILE A 68 -3.28 -4.97 4.73
N ARG A 69 -4.54 -5.21 4.36
CA ARG A 69 -5.36 -6.33 4.84
C ARG A 69 -5.92 -7.13 3.67
N ALA A 70 -5.89 -8.45 3.76
CA ALA A 70 -6.50 -9.36 2.79
C ALA A 70 -7.91 -9.82 3.22
N GLU A 71 -8.64 -10.46 2.31
CA GLU A 71 -9.99 -10.99 2.59
C GLU A 71 -10.05 -12.04 3.70
N ASP A 72 -8.97 -12.80 3.91
CA ASP A 72 -8.84 -13.84 4.94
C ASP A 72 -8.49 -13.29 6.33
N GLY A 73 -8.38 -11.96 6.46
CA GLY A 73 -7.99 -11.30 7.71
C GLY A 73 -6.48 -11.17 7.91
N TRP A 74 -5.64 -11.68 7.00
CA TRP A 74 -4.20 -11.39 7.02
C TRP A 74 -3.97 -9.89 6.94
N LYS A 75 -2.96 -9.40 7.69
CA LYS A 75 -2.57 -8.01 7.69
C LYS A 75 -1.07 -7.84 7.75
N GLN A 76 -0.58 -6.77 7.15
CA GLN A 76 0.78 -6.30 7.26
C GLN A 76 0.77 -4.78 7.36
N GLU A 77 1.62 -4.23 8.21
CA GLU A 77 1.63 -2.81 8.52
C GLU A 77 2.94 -2.19 8.04
N THR A 78 2.87 -0.96 7.56
CA THR A 78 4.07 -0.15 7.30
C THR A 78 4.66 0.31 8.64
N GLY A 79 5.90 0.82 8.60
CA GLY A 79 6.39 1.68 9.67
C GLY A 79 5.60 3.00 9.74
N SER A 80 5.77 3.72 10.85
CA SER A 80 5.14 5.02 11.06
C SER A 80 5.69 6.09 10.10
N VAL A 81 4.78 6.96 9.66
CA VAL A 81 5.04 8.14 8.84
C VAL A 81 4.66 9.37 9.66
N TRP A 82 5.53 10.37 9.66
CA TRP A 82 5.31 11.64 10.35
C TRP A 82 6.14 12.74 9.67
N VAL A 83 6.12 13.97 10.18
CA VAL A 83 6.74 15.14 9.53
C VAL A 83 8.20 14.95 9.09
N MET A 84 9.01 14.18 9.83
CA MET A 84 10.43 13.88 9.54
C MET A 84 10.64 12.63 8.68
N ASN A 85 9.63 11.77 8.54
CA ASN A 85 9.68 10.57 7.71
C ASN A 85 8.39 10.45 6.90
N ARG A 86 8.43 10.91 5.65
CA ARG A 86 7.24 11.06 4.78
C ARG A 86 6.95 9.84 3.91
N GLU A 87 7.76 8.80 4.01
CA GLU A 87 7.54 7.57 3.27
C GLU A 87 7.70 6.35 4.15
N SER A 88 6.94 5.31 3.82
CA SER A 88 7.04 4.02 4.49
C SER A 88 6.66 2.91 3.54
N SER A 89 7.33 1.77 3.69
CA SER A 89 7.21 0.65 2.77
C SER A 89 6.70 -0.60 3.45
N VAL A 90 6.07 -1.46 2.67
CA VAL A 90 5.65 -2.80 3.06
C VAL A 90 5.89 -3.76 1.93
N SER A 91 6.38 -4.95 2.26
CA SER A 91 6.63 -6.02 1.28
C SER A 91 5.79 -7.25 1.61
N PHE A 92 5.20 -7.88 0.59
CA PHE A 92 4.43 -9.11 0.72
C PHE A 92 4.42 -9.91 -0.58
N LEU A 93 4.13 -11.21 -0.48
CA LEU A 93 3.93 -12.07 -1.63
C LEU A 93 2.48 -11.97 -2.13
N ALA A 94 2.29 -11.39 -3.31
CA ALA A 94 0.96 -11.25 -3.92
C ALA A 94 0.42 -12.61 -4.36
N GLY A 95 -0.85 -12.93 -4.03
CA GLY A 95 -1.45 -14.22 -4.39
C GLY A 95 -1.19 -15.35 -3.40
N GLU A 96 -0.40 -15.11 -2.34
CA GLU A 96 -0.12 -16.11 -1.31
C GLU A 96 -1.43 -16.60 -0.67
N LYS A 97 -1.55 -17.92 -0.44
CA LYS A 97 -2.77 -18.57 0.08
C LYS A 97 -4.03 -18.27 -0.74
N SER A 98 -3.88 -18.14 -2.06
CA SER A 98 -4.97 -17.86 -2.99
C SER A 98 -5.67 -16.52 -2.76
N ARG A 99 -5.03 -15.58 -2.06
CA ARG A 99 -5.55 -14.22 -1.87
C ARG A 99 -5.66 -13.51 -3.20
N THR A 100 -6.82 -12.94 -3.47
CA THR A 100 -7.09 -12.25 -4.74
C THR A 100 -7.14 -10.73 -4.57
N GLN A 101 -7.41 -10.25 -3.36
CA GLN A 101 -7.54 -8.84 -3.08
C GLN A 101 -6.88 -8.45 -1.75
N TYR A 102 -6.39 -7.22 -1.73
CA TYR A 102 -5.95 -6.55 -0.51
C TYR A 102 -6.53 -5.14 -0.45
N ARG A 103 -6.63 -4.61 0.76
CA ARG A 103 -7.06 -3.23 1.03
C ARG A 103 -6.01 -2.53 1.84
N ALA A 104 -5.62 -1.32 1.43
CA ALA A 104 -4.77 -0.47 2.23
C ALA A 104 -5.53 0.73 2.83
N TYR A 105 -5.29 1.03 4.10
CA TYR A 105 -5.94 2.12 4.85
C TYR A 105 -5.06 2.62 6.02
N CYS A 106 -5.31 3.84 6.50
CA CYS A 106 -4.65 4.41 7.69
C CYS A 106 -5.19 3.72 8.96
N ILE A 107 -4.32 3.23 9.86
CA ILE A 107 -4.73 2.57 11.12
C ILE A 107 -5.14 3.58 12.19
N LEU A 108 -4.37 4.67 12.27
CA LEU A 108 -4.59 5.71 13.24
C LEU A 108 -5.75 6.60 12.73
N ASP A 109 -6.51 7.20 13.63
CA ASP A 109 -7.52 8.19 13.27
C ASP A 109 -6.80 9.42 12.70
N CYS A 110 -6.51 9.35 11.42
CA CYS A 110 -5.74 10.32 10.67
C CYS A 110 -6.69 11.51 10.38
N ILE A 111 -6.56 12.60 11.15
CA ILE A 111 -7.38 13.82 11.00
C ILE A 111 -7.29 14.33 9.55
N GLY A 112 -8.44 14.58 8.91
CA GLY A 112 -8.50 15.04 7.51
C GLY A 112 -8.22 13.97 6.45
N MET A 113 -8.07 12.70 6.87
CA MET A 113 -7.82 11.57 5.98
C MET A 113 -8.97 10.56 6.01
N GLU A 114 -10.19 11.00 6.32
CA GLU A 114 -11.39 10.15 6.28
C GLU A 114 -11.67 9.61 4.86
N HIS A 115 -11.00 10.16 3.85
CA HIS A 115 -11.06 9.76 2.45
C HIS A 115 -9.99 8.72 2.05
N LEU A 116 -9.01 8.39 2.90
CA LEU A 116 -8.06 7.28 2.68
C LEU A 116 -8.65 5.90 2.97
N THR A 117 -9.96 5.78 2.87
CA THR A 117 -10.65 4.65 3.50
C THR A 117 -10.29 3.33 2.87
N ASN A 118 -9.95 3.23 1.58
CA ASN A 118 -9.58 1.96 0.96
C ASN A 118 -8.81 2.12 -0.38
N LEU A 119 -7.51 1.90 -0.41
CA LEU A 119 -6.83 1.49 -1.64
C LEU A 119 -7.18 0.03 -1.94
N LEU A 120 -7.81 -0.24 -3.09
CA LEU A 120 -8.00 -1.61 -3.55
C LEU A 120 -6.75 -2.07 -4.31
N ILE A 121 -6.19 -3.21 -3.90
CA ILE A 121 -5.07 -3.87 -4.54
C ILE A 121 -5.58 -5.21 -5.06
N GLN A 122 -5.47 -5.45 -6.36
CA GLN A 122 -5.99 -6.64 -7.03
C GLN A 122 -4.85 -7.47 -7.60
N VAL A 123 -4.86 -8.75 -7.29
CA VAL A 123 -3.93 -9.72 -7.88
C VAL A 123 -4.40 -10.07 -9.29
N VAL A 124 -3.50 -9.95 -10.26
CA VAL A 124 -3.73 -10.28 -11.69
C VAL A 124 -2.74 -11.30 -12.22
#